data_AF-A0AA38I9Y6-F1
#
_entry.id   AF-A0AA38I9Y6-F1
#
_cell.length_a   1.000
_cell.length_b   1.000
_cell.length_c   1.000
_cell.angle_alpha   90.00
_cell.angle_beta   90.00
_cell.angle_gamma   90.00
#
_symmetry.space_group_name_H-M   'P 1'
#
loop_
_entity.id
_entity.type
_entity.pdbx_description
1 polymer ?
#
loop_
_entity_poly.entity_id
_entity_poly.type
_entity_poly.pdbx_seq_one_letter_code
_entity_poly.pdbx_strand_id
1 'polypeptide(L)'
;MKVVCIKQCRLNPSAPPINTIQMGEFKCEKKSHFEQHCSGDAHKKNEHKSSKQTLLNISCDNDFTQFCTDLCRAFTAANIPWNKVSCPEFKNFMDKYTGRHLSSESALKKKYLPKDYDMVIKQIRNSFGNNDIWISVDETTDRLGRCIAHLVIGKLSSEEAVRPFLLALKQLDKTKSNTISRFLNESLALLWPKGTEDKKVKWFVSDGTSYMIKTDTNLKCLNYLDVNGIISNVKTIFLKAPIRVDFYKNSLPNTPLPPEPVLIRWGTWIQAALFYADHFHVLKQVVMSLEATDAQCIKKAQEFLNKANVKNELLYIKTHFKIIADAIEQLETIGLKLNQSVEIVEKVYTSLKNTPGKVGEMAFQNVLYLLKKNPGYDFICSVNNVICGNGT
;
A
#
# COMPACT_ATOMS: atom_id res chain seq x y z
N MET A 1 -26.41 33.40 19.30
CA MET A 1 -25.31 32.61 18.68
C MET A 1 -24.46 32.04 19.81
N LYS A 2 -24.08 30.75 19.80
CA LYS A 2 -23.20 30.17 20.83
C LYS A 2 -21.75 30.22 20.34
N VAL A 3 -20.86 30.88 21.09
CA VAL A 3 -19.43 30.93 20.77
C VAL A 3 -18.63 30.53 22.01
N VAL A 4 -17.67 29.62 21.81
CA VAL A 4 -16.85 29.05 22.89
C VAL A 4 -15.51 29.79 22.91
N CYS A 5 -15.07 30.22 24.09
CA CYS A 5 -13.80 30.95 24.27
C CYS A 5 -12.98 30.33 25.41
N ILE A 6 -11.67 30.21 25.24
CA ILE A 6 -10.77 29.56 26.20
C ILE A 6 -10.43 30.57 27.31
N LYS A 7 -10.78 30.27 28.57
CA LYS A 7 -10.33 31.04 29.73
C LYS A 7 -9.10 30.36 30.35
N GLN A 8 -7.97 31.06 30.42
CA GLN A 8 -6.86 30.66 31.29
C GLN A 8 -7.18 31.03 32.75
N CYS A 9 -7.42 30.04 33.59
CA CYS A 9 -7.49 30.22 35.05
C CYS A 9 -6.09 30.52 35.61
N ARG A 10 -5.98 31.52 36.50
CA ARG A 10 -4.79 31.70 37.34
C ARG A 10 -4.73 30.52 38.32
N LEU A 11 -3.67 29.73 38.26
CA LEU A 11 -3.45 28.62 39.20
C LEU A 11 -3.00 29.17 40.56
N ASN A 12 -3.64 28.67 41.61
CA ASN A 12 -3.25 28.85 43.00
C ASN A 12 -1.90 28.11 43.23
N PRO A 13 -0.91 28.66 43.97
CA PRO A 13 0.47 28.12 43.98
C PRO A 13 0.68 26.76 44.66
N SER A 14 -0.35 26.10 45.18
CA SER A 14 -0.20 24.97 46.10
C SER A 14 -0.89 23.66 45.68
N ALA A 15 -1.15 23.43 44.39
CA ALA A 15 -1.71 22.17 43.90
C ALA A 15 -0.91 21.62 42.69
N PRO A 16 -0.78 20.28 42.53
CA PRO A 16 -0.01 19.69 41.42
C PRO A 16 -0.68 19.96 40.06
N PRO A 17 0.09 20.01 38.95
CA PRO A 17 -0.40 20.48 37.67
C PRO A 17 -1.35 19.46 37.04
N ILE A 18 -2.63 19.83 36.92
CA ILE A 18 -3.61 19.11 36.09
C ILE A 18 -3.72 19.88 34.77
N ASN A 19 -3.30 19.26 33.68
CA ASN A 19 -3.48 19.79 32.32
C ASN A 19 -4.95 19.60 31.88
N THR A 20 -5.83 20.51 32.27
CA THR A 20 -7.20 20.57 31.73
C THR A 20 -7.46 21.95 31.15
N ILE A 21 -7.69 22.02 29.83
CA ILE A 21 -8.19 23.23 29.16
C ILE A 21 -9.68 23.37 29.52
N GLN A 22 -10.04 24.37 30.31
CA GLN A 22 -11.45 24.72 30.54
C GLN A 22 -11.93 25.70 29.45
N MET A 23 -12.86 25.22 28.62
CA MET A 23 -13.58 26.02 27.63
C MET A 23 -14.76 26.72 28.31
N GLY A 24 -14.86 28.05 28.18
CA GLY A 24 -15.99 28.84 28.68
C GLY A 24 -16.94 29.22 27.55
N GLU A 25 -18.25 29.01 27.73
CA GLU A 25 -19.26 29.52 26.79
C GLU A 25 -19.53 31.01 27.02
N PHE A 26 -19.49 31.81 25.94
CA PHE A 26 -19.98 33.18 25.94
C PHE A 26 -21.31 33.25 25.18
N LYS A 27 -22.40 33.60 25.87
CA LYS A 27 -23.72 33.77 25.25
C LYS A 27 -23.91 35.22 24.82
N CYS A 28 -24.18 35.45 23.53
CA CYS A 28 -24.65 36.74 23.04
C CYS A 28 -25.88 36.58 22.12
N GLU A 29 -26.78 37.56 22.21
CA GLU A 29 -28.05 37.57 21.47
C GLU A 29 -27.98 38.37 20.16
N LYS A 30 -27.06 39.35 20.05
CA LYS A 30 -26.88 40.20 18.86
C LYS A 30 -25.42 40.20 18.38
N LYS A 31 -25.21 40.18 17.06
CA LYS A 31 -23.89 40.12 16.41
C LYS A 31 -22.98 41.31 16.77
N SER A 32 -23.56 42.50 16.97
CA SER A 32 -22.82 43.71 17.36
C SER A 32 -22.11 43.59 18.72
N HIS A 33 -22.69 42.87 19.69
CA HIS A 33 -22.06 42.65 20.99
C HIS A 33 -20.87 41.69 20.92
N PHE A 34 -20.88 40.76 19.95
CA PHE A 34 -19.75 39.88 19.69
C PHE A 34 -18.58 40.64 19.05
N GLU A 35 -18.87 41.51 18.09
CA GLU A 35 -17.86 42.36 17.44
C GLU A 35 -17.22 43.33 18.44
N GLN A 36 -18.01 43.88 19.39
CA GLN A 36 -17.49 44.72 20.46
C GLN A 36 -16.61 43.94 21.47
N HIS A 37 -16.95 42.67 21.76
CA HIS A 37 -16.11 41.79 22.58
C HIS A 37 -14.77 41.47 21.91
N CYS A 38 -14.77 41.10 20.63
CA CYS A 38 -13.54 40.81 19.86
C CYS A 38 -12.66 42.07 19.71
N SER A 39 -13.29 43.25 19.61
CA SER A 39 -12.60 44.52 19.45
C SER A 39 -12.05 45.11 20.75
N GLY A 40 -12.48 44.58 21.91
CA GLY A 40 -12.13 45.09 23.23
C GLY A 40 -10.69 44.76 23.65
N ASP A 41 -10.08 45.67 24.42
CA ASP A 41 -8.66 45.60 24.80
C ASP A 41 -8.30 44.34 25.60
N ALA A 42 -9.25 43.73 26.29
CA ALA A 42 -9.05 42.47 27.02
C ALA A 42 -8.91 41.26 26.07
N HIS A 43 -9.68 41.22 24.97
CA HIS A 43 -9.58 40.16 23.97
C HIS A 43 -8.28 40.31 23.18
N LYS A 44 -7.98 41.52 22.68
CA LYS A 44 -6.71 41.81 21.99
C LYS A 44 -5.47 41.53 22.84
N LYS A 45 -5.49 41.86 24.15
CA LYS A 45 -4.40 41.50 25.08
C LYS A 45 -4.23 39.99 25.30
N ASN A 46 -5.31 39.21 25.17
CA ASN A 46 -5.27 37.76 25.30
C ASN A 46 -4.98 37.05 23.96
N GLU A 47 -5.38 37.63 22.83
CA GLU A 47 -5.06 37.14 21.47
C GLU A 47 -3.56 37.21 21.20
N HIS A 48 -2.90 38.29 21.66
CA HIS A 48 -1.44 38.44 21.61
C HIS A 48 -0.68 37.68 22.71
N LYS A 49 -1.40 37.14 23.70
CA LYS A 49 -0.87 36.12 24.62
C LYS A 49 -1.18 34.73 24.08
N SER A 50 -0.71 34.47 22.85
CA SER A 50 -0.37 33.10 22.50
C SER A 50 0.53 32.57 23.61
N SER A 51 0.13 31.46 24.21
CA SER A 51 0.88 30.78 25.26
C SER A 51 2.22 30.29 24.73
N LYS A 52 3.17 31.21 24.54
CA LYS A 52 4.57 30.92 24.81
C LYS A 52 4.64 30.76 26.31
N GLN A 53 4.44 29.53 26.78
CA GLN A 53 4.97 29.12 28.06
C GLN A 53 6.49 29.29 27.96
N THR A 54 6.97 30.43 28.44
CA THR A 54 8.39 30.66 28.67
C THR A 54 8.76 29.87 29.92
N LEU A 55 9.07 28.58 29.74
CA LEU A 55 10.01 27.89 30.60
C LEU A 55 11.00 27.17 29.68
N LEU A 56 12.21 27.73 29.64
CA LEU A 56 13.39 27.26 28.90
C LEU A 56 13.33 27.50 27.38
N ASN A 57 13.81 28.68 27.00
CA ASN A 57 14.39 28.91 25.69
C ASN A 57 15.63 28.02 25.58
N ILE A 58 15.50 26.81 25.01
CA ILE A 58 16.65 25.97 24.75
C ILE A 58 16.80 25.74 23.25
N SER A 59 17.89 26.27 22.74
CA SER A 59 18.64 25.72 21.61
C SER A 59 18.97 24.21 21.77
N CYS A 60 18.60 23.52 22.85
CA CYS A 60 18.89 22.11 23.08
C CYS A 60 17.89 21.13 22.46
N ASP A 61 16.74 21.57 21.95
CA ASP A 61 15.72 20.63 21.46
C ASP A 61 16.20 19.91 20.17
N ASN A 62 17.00 20.62 19.36
CA ASN A 62 17.73 20.03 18.24
C ASN A 62 18.87 19.12 18.72
N ASP A 63 19.67 19.55 19.68
CA ASP A 63 20.80 18.77 20.18
C ASP A 63 20.37 17.46 20.85
N PHE A 64 19.29 17.49 21.63
CA PHE A 64 18.76 16.29 22.29
C PHE A 64 18.16 15.31 21.28
N THR A 65 17.45 15.85 20.28
CA THR A 65 16.91 15.07 19.17
C THR A 65 18.02 14.45 18.32
N GLN A 66 19.11 15.19 18.08
CA GLN A 66 20.30 14.70 17.37
C GLN A 66 20.99 13.59 18.16
N PHE A 67 21.24 13.80 19.46
CA PHE A 67 21.80 12.79 20.35
C PHE A 67 21.01 11.48 20.33
N CYS A 68 19.66 11.54 20.42
CA CYS A 68 18.82 10.34 20.37
C CYS A 68 18.87 9.64 19.00
N THR A 69 19.05 10.40 17.92
CA THR A 69 19.20 9.86 16.56
C THR A 69 20.55 9.14 16.41
N ASP A 70 21.64 9.76 16.88
CA ASP A 70 22.98 9.16 16.84
C ASP A 70 23.06 7.91 17.72
N LEU A 71 22.41 7.94 18.89
CA LEU A 71 22.28 6.77 19.77
C LEU A 71 21.49 5.63 19.10
N CYS A 72 20.37 5.94 18.44
CA CYS A 72 19.57 4.97 17.69
C CYS A 72 20.42 4.29 16.61
N ARG A 73 21.17 5.08 15.85
CA ARG A 73 22.08 4.59 14.80
C ARG A 73 23.20 3.73 15.35
N ALA A 74 23.84 4.16 16.45
CA ALA A 74 24.92 3.42 17.10
C ALA A 74 24.44 2.06 17.62
N PHE A 75 23.28 2.02 18.29
CA PHE A 75 22.72 0.78 18.82
C PHE A 75 22.34 -0.19 17.70
N THR A 76 21.77 0.33 16.60
CA THR A 76 21.43 -0.47 15.42
C THR A 76 22.68 -1.06 14.77
N ALA A 77 23.72 -0.26 14.56
CA ALA A 77 24.98 -0.69 13.95
C ALA A 77 25.73 -1.72 14.81
N ALA A 78 25.67 -1.58 16.14
CA ALA A 78 26.30 -2.49 17.09
C ALA A 78 25.44 -3.72 17.44
N ASN A 79 24.25 -3.87 16.83
CA ASN A 79 23.30 -4.93 17.14
C ASN A 79 22.94 -5.00 18.64
N ILE A 80 22.74 -3.85 19.28
CA ILE A 80 22.39 -3.73 20.70
C ILE A 80 20.87 -3.65 20.85
N PRO A 81 20.24 -4.58 21.58
CA PRO A 81 18.81 -4.52 21.87
C PRO A 81 18.40 -3.24 22.61
N TRP A 82 17.34 -2.59 22.15
CA TRP A 82 16.92 -1.29 22.72
C TRP A 82 16.28 -1.35 24.10
N ASN A 83 15.88 -2.54 24.55
CA ASN A 83 15.46 -2.73 25.94
C ASN A 83 16.61 -2.44 26.93
N LYS A 84 17.88 -2.47 26.47
CA LYS A 84 19.04 -2.09 27.29
C LYS A 84 19.02 -0.62 27.71
N VAL A 85 18.37 0.26 26.93
CA VAL A 85 18.16 1.67 27.26
C VAL A 85 17.22 1.82 28.47
N SER A 86 16.38 0.83 28.73
CA SER A 86 15.48 0.82 29.89
C SER A 86 16.17 0.39 31.20
N CYS A 87 17.39 -0.15 31.14
CA CYS A 87 18.15 -0.63 32.30
C CYS A 87 18.57 0.54 33.21
N PRO A 88 18.25 0.53 34.52
CA PRO A 88 18.57 1.63 35.44
C PRO A 88 20.07 1.95 35.51
N GLU A 89 20.94 0.94 35.55
CA GLU A 89 22.39 1.10 35.63
C GLU A 89 22.95 1.75 34.37
N PHE A 90 22.43 1.35 33.21
CA PHE A 90 22.80 1.94 31.92
C PHE A 90 22.32 3.39 31.82
N LYS A 91 21.11 3.70 32.29
CA LYS A 91 20.61 5.08 32.40
C LYS A 91 21.49 5.93 33.30
N ASN A 92 21.77 5.47 34.52
CA ASN A 92 22.61 6.19 35.46
C ASN A 92 24.01 6.46 34.90
N PHE A 93 24.59 5.48 34.20
CA PHE A 93 25.86 5.64 33.51
C PHE A 93 25.77 6.73 32.43
N MET A 94 24.79 6.64 31.53
CA MET A 94 24.63 7.61 30.45
C MET A 94 24.31 9.01 30.97
N ASP A 95 23.43 9.13 31.96
CA ASP A 95 23.07 10.40 32.59
C ASP A 95 24.30 11.05 33.24
N LYS A 96 25.15 10.26 33.92
CA LYS A 96 26.39 10.74 34.55
C LYS A 96 27.41 11.28 33.55
N TYR A 97 27.64 10.56 32.44
CA TYR A 97 28.72 10.91 31.50
C TYR A 97 28.27 11.81 30.35
N THR A 98 26.99 11.84 30.00
CA THR A 98 26.45 12.66 28.90
C THR A 98 25.67 13.88 29.39
N GLY A 99 25.26 13.91 30.66
CA GLY A 99 24.40 14.96 31.21
C GLY A 99 23.00 15.01 30.59
N ARG A 100 22.59 13.95 29.87
CA ARG A 100 21.35 13.89 29.10
C ARG A 100 20.55 12.66 29.48
N HIS A 101 19.27 12.87 29.78
CA HIS A 101 18.36 11.77 30.11
C HIS A 101 18.03 10.94 28.86
N LEU A 102 18.22 9.62 28.92
CA LEU A 102 17.91 8.74 27.80
C LEU A 102 16.42 8.74 27.42
N SER A 103 16.14 8.71 26.12
CA SER A 103 14.78 8.47 25.61
C SER A 103 14.31 7.05 25.92
N SER A 104 13.00 6.84 26.03
CA SER A 104 12.44 5.51 26.23
C SER A 104 12.64 4.61 25.00
N GLU A 105 12.64 3.29 25.20
CA GLU A 105 12.66 2.30 24.12
C GLU A 105 11.56 2.59 23.07
N SER A 106 10.36 2.94 23.53
CA SER A 106 9.23 3.31 22.67
C SER A 106 9.51 4.55 21.82
N ALA A 107 10.21 5.55 22.36
CA ALA A 107 10.59 6.74 21.62
C ALA A 107 11.61 6.42 20.51
N LEU A 108 12.62 5.59 20.81
CA LEU A 108 13.59 5.10 19.81
C LEU A 108 12.89 4.38 18.66
N LYS A 109 11.96 3.45 18.97
CA LYS A 109 11.18 2.69 17.98
C LYS A 109 10.28 3.54 17.11
N LYS A 110 9.52 4.47 17.70
CA LYS A 110 8.45 5.17 16.98
C LYS A 110 8.89 6.47 16.34
N LYS A 111 9.86 7.19 16.92
CA LYS A 111 10.22 8.55 16.50
C LYS A 111 11.53 8.59 15.70
N TYR A 112 12.52 7.78 16.06
CA TYR A 112 13.88 7.90 15.53
C TYR A 112 14.18 6.84 14.45
N LEU A 113 13.84 5.57 14.69
CA LEU A 113 14.05 4.49 13.72
C LEU A 113 13.45 4.75 12.33
N PRO A 114 12.19 5.25 12.20
CA PRO A 114 11.63 5.48 10.87
C PRO A 114 12.42 6.49 10.05
N LYS A 115 13.04 7.49 10.71
CA LYS A 115 13.87 8.50 10.04
C LYS A 115 15.15 7.88 9.48
N ASP A 116 15.81 7.04 10.26
CA ASP A 116 17.01 6.31 9.84
C ASP A 116 16.68 5.34 8.69
N TYR A 117 15.56 4.63 8.80
CA TYR A 117 15.07 3.73 7.76
C TYR A 117 14.83 4.48 6.44
N ASP A 118 14.08 5.60 6.47
CA ASP A 118 13.79 6.40 5.29
C ASP A 118 15.07 6.97 4.66
N MET A 119 16.07 7.32 5.47
CA MET A 119 17.38 7.77 5.00
C MET A 119 18.11 6.64 4.26
N VAL A 120 18.16 5.43 4.83
CA VAL A 120 18.81 4.26 4.21
C VAL A 120 18.10 3.88 2.91
N ILE A 121 16.77 3.88 2.88
CA ILE A 121 16.01 3.62 1.64
C ILE A 121 16.33 4.66 0.57
N LYS A 122 16.46 5.94 0.92
CA LYS A 122 16.90 6.99 -0.03
C LYS A 122 18.31 6.73 -0.56
N GLN A 123 19.25 6.30 0.29
CA GLN A 123 20.62 5.96 -0.13
C GLN A 123 20.62 4.78 -1.10
N ILE A 124 19.84 3.73 -0.80
CA ILE A 124 19.66 2.57 -1.68
C ILE A 124 19.13 3.03 -3.05
N ARG A 125 18.07 3.85 -3.09
CA ARG A 125 17.52 4.40 -4.35
C ARG A 125 18.56 5.19 -5.14
N ASN A 126 19.33 6.05 -4.47
CA ASN A 126 20.36 6.87 -5.12
C ASN A 126 21.50 5.99 -5.69
N SER A 127 21.84 4.88 -5.04
CA SER A 127 22.91 3.97 -5.50
C SER A 127 22.55 3.25 -6.81
N PHE A 128 21.26 2.96 -7.04
CA PHE A 128 20.79 2.34 -8.28
C PHE A 128 20.63 3.35 -9.42
N GLY A 129 20.15 4.56 -9.12
CA GLY A 129 19.96 5.61 -10.14
C GLY A 129 19.07 5.12 -11.29
N ASN A 130 19.57 5.22 -12.53
CA ASN A 130 18.84 4.74 -13.71
C ASN A 130 19.23 3.31 -14.16
N ASN A 131 20.01 2.58 -13.37
CA ASN A 131 20.52 1.27 -13.76
C ASN A 131 19.47 0.18 -13.62
N ASP A 132 19.67 -0.89 -14.39
CA ASP A 132 18.93 -2.12 -14.24
C ASP A 132 19.32 -2.84 -12.94
N ILE A 133 18.43 -3.70 -12.43
CA ILE A 133 18.63 -4.44 -11.19
C ILE A 133 18.32 -5.93 -11.37
N TRP A 134 18.94 -6.74 -10.52
CA TRP A 134 18.55 -8.12 -10.28
C TRP A 134 17.95 -8.25 -8.89
N ILE A 135 17.06 -9.22 -8.72
CA ILE A 135 16.44 -9.54 -7.44
C ILE A 135 16.63 -11.02 -7.12
N SER A 136 16.80 -11.32 -5.85
CA SER A 136 16.82 -12.68 -5.31
C SER A 136 15.80 -12.82 -4.21
N VAL A 137 15.01 -13.89 -4.29
CA VAL A 137 13.95 -14.19 -3.32
C VAL A 137 14.18 -15.57 -2.75
N ASP A 138 14.20 -15.62 -1.43
CA ASP A 138 14.36 -16.86 -0.69
C ASP A 138 13.40 -16.93 0.49
N GLU A 139 13.07 -18.14 0.91
CA GLU A 139 12.18 -18.42 2.03
C GLU A 139 12.92 -19.27 3.07
N THR A 140 12.99 -18.77 4.31
CA THR A 140 13.57 -19.52 5.42
C THR A 140 12.49 -19.85 6.43
N THR A 141 12.55 -21.03 7.04
CA THR A 141 11.70 -21.36 8.19
C THR A 141 12.49 -21.15 9.48
N ASP A 142 11.96 -20.34 10.39
CA ASP A 142 12.60 -20.14 11.69
C ASP A 142 12.34 -21.30 12.65
N ARG A 143 12.98 -21.26 13.83
CA ARG A 143 12.82 -22.31 14.86
C ARG A 143 11.41 -22.44 15.42
N LEU A 144 10.54 -21.46 15.20
CA LEU A 144 9.13 -21.47 15.61
C LEU A 144 8.21 -21.91 14.47
N GLY A 145 8.76 -22.39 13.34
CA GLY A 145 8.00 -22.84 12.17
C GLY A 145 7.42 -21.69 11.35
N ARG A 146 7.85 -20.44 11.56
CA ARG A 146 7.38 -19.29 10.79
C ARG A 146 8.19 -19.19 9.51
N CYS A 147 7.51 -19.08 8.38
CA CYS A 147 8.15 -18.81 7.11
C CYS A 147 8.46 -17.32 6.99
N ILE A 148 9.72 -16.98 6.74
CA ILE A 148 10.20 -15.63 6.50
C ILE A 148 10.70 -15.53 5.06
N ALA A 149 10.09 -14.65 4.28
CA ALA A 149 10.56 -14.33 2.93
C ALA A 149 11.59 -13.21 2.99
N HIS A 150 12.65 -13.39 2.20
CA HIS A 150 13.78 -12.47 2.05
C HIS A 150 13.79 -11.94 0.63
N LEU A 151 13.92 -10.62 0.48
CA LEU A 151 14.16 -9.99 -0.81
C LEU A 151 15.50 -9.27 -0.79
N VAL A 152 16.43 -9.79 -1.58
CA VAL A 152 17.72 -9.18 -1.86
C VAL A 152 17.67 -8.53 -3.24
N ILE A 153 18.23 -7.34 -3.35
CA ILE A 153 18.30 -6.59 -4.60
C ILE A 153 19.75 -6.20 -4.89
N GLY A 154 20.13 -6.20 -6.17
CA GLY A 154 21.46 -5.79 -6.59
C GLY A 154 21.45 -5.00 -7.88
N LYS A 155 22.45 -4.14 -8.04
CA LYS A 155 22.63 -3.32 -9.23
C LYS A 155 23.24 -4.16 -10.33
N LEU A 156 22.70 -4.06 -11.55
CA LEU A 156 23.36 -4.55 -12.76
C LEU A 156 24.12 -3.37 -13.37
N SER A 157 25.45 -3.40 -13.26
CA SER A 157 26.34 -2.41 -13.86
C SER A 157 27.54 -3.12 -14.47
N SER A 158 27.93 -2.68 -15.67
CA SER A 158 29.14 -3.14 -16.37
C SER A 158 30.42 -2.50 -15.84
N GLU A 159 30.30 -1.41 -15.08
CA GLU A 159 31.42 -0.55 -14.67
C GLU A 159 31.88 -0.87 -13.23
N GLU A 160 30.94 -1.09 -12.30
CA GLU A 160 31.26 -1.32 -10.89
C GLU A 160 30.36 -2.38 -10.24
N ALA A 161 30.98 -3.28 -9.48
CA ALA A 161 30.28 -4.24 -8.63
C ALA A 161 29.80 -3.57 -7.35
N VAL A 162 28.48 -3.43 -7.20
CA VAL A 162 27.86 -2.88 -5.99
C VAL A 162 27.37 -4.01 -5.09
N ARG A 163 27.66 -3.91 -3.79
CA ARG A 163 27.17 -4.87 -2.80
C ARG A 163 25.63 -4.90 -2.82
N PRO A 164 24.99 -6.08 -2.90
CA PRO A 164 23.54 -6.17 -2.88
C PRO A 164 22.98 -5.78 -1.50
N PHE A 165 21.73 -5.30 -1.52
CA PHE A 165 21.01 -4.86 -0.34
C PHE A 165 19.89 -5.85 -0.01
N LEU A 166 19.70 -6.12 1.28
CA LEU A 166 18.48 -6.76 1.77
C LEU A 166 17.40 -5.70 1.86
N LEU A 167 16.42 -5.75 0.96
CA LEU A 167 15.38 -4.72 0.86
C LEU A 167 14.25 -4.96 1.86
N ALA A 168 13.79 -6.22 1.97
CA ALA A 168 12.62 -6.53 2.76
C ALA A 168 12.68 -7.94 3.35
N LEU A 169 12.11 -8.05 4.55
CA LEU A 169 11.87 -9.29 5.28
C LEU A 169 10.41 -9.32 5.69
N LYS A 170 9.68 -10.39 5.38
CA LYS A 170 8.27 -10.51 5.77
C LYS A 170 7.93 -11.92 6.20
N GLN A 171 7.24 -12.05 7.33
CA GLN A 171 6.62 -13.30 7.72
C GLN A 171 5.45 -13.61 6.77
N LEU A 172 5.44 -14.82 6.23
CA LEU A 172 4.37 -15.33 5.38
C LEU A 172 3.57 -16.40 6.12
N ASP A 173 2.24 -16.30 6.10
CA ASP A 173 1.38 -17.32 6.72
C ASP A 173 1.44 -18.66 5.97
N LYS A 174 1.61 -18.60 4.63
CA LYS A 174 1.74 -19.75 3.73
C LYS A 174 2.60 -19.41 2.52
N THR A 175 3.51 -20.32 2.16
CA THR A 175 4.35 -20.27 0.96
C THR A 175 3.51 -20.63 -0.27
N LYS A 176 2.99 -19.61 -0.94
CA LYS A 176 2.22 -19.74 -2.19
C LYS A 176 2.74 -18.69 -3.16
N SER A 177 2.73 -19.04 -4.44
CA SER A 177 3.19 -18.14 -5.50
C SER A 177 2.59 -16.73 -5.41
N ASN A 178 1.28 -16.64 -5.11
CA ASN A 178 0.57 -15.36 -4.97
C ASN A 178 1.04 -14.55 -3.76
N THR A 179 1.33 -15.21 -2.63
CA THR A 179 1.81 -14.54 -1.41
C THR A 179 3.17 -13.90 -1.67
N ILE A 180 4.04 -14.61 -2.39
CA ILE A 180 5.39 -14.15 -2.73
C ILE A 180 5.33 -13.06 -3.80
N SER A 181 4.50 -13.19 -4.84
CA SER A 181 4.29 -12.13 -5.84
C SER A 181 3.81 -10.83 -5.17
N ARG A 182 2.89 -10.93 -4.21
CA ARG A 182 2.44 -9.76 -3.44
C ARG A 182 3.55 -9.17 -2.58
N PHE A 183 4.30 -10.00 -1.86
CA PHE A 183 5.47 -9.57 -1.08
C PHE A 183 6.47 -8.82 -1.95
N LEU A 184 6.74 -9.30 -3.16
CA LEU A 184 7.64 -8.66 -4.10
C LEU A 184 7.11 -7.31 -4.58
N ASN A 185 5.84 -7.23 -4.99
CA ASN A 185 5.25 -5.98 -5.46
C ASN A 185 5.24 -4.91 -4.36
N GLU A 186 4.88 -5.27 -3.13
CA GLU A 186 4.90 -4.36 -1.97
C GLU A 186 6.32 -3.89 -1.65
N SER A 187 7.30 -4.80 -1.72
CA SER A 187 8.68 -4.47 -1.39
C SER A 187 9.35 -3.64 -2.48
N LEU A 188 9.12 -3.95 -3.76
CA LEU A 188 9.64 -3.20 -4.90
C LEU A 188 9.05 -1.79 -4.98
N ALA A 189 7.81 -1.58 -4.53
CA ALA A 189 7.23 -0.24 -4.40
C ALA A 189 8.05 0.68 -3.47
N LEU A 190 8.87 0.12 -2.56
CA LEU A 190 9.81 0.90 -1.75
C LEU A 190 10.93 1.53 -2.58
N LEU A 191 11.29 1.00 -3.74
CA LEU A 191 12.33 1.59 -4.59
C LEU A 191 11.79 2.75 -5.41
N TRP A 192 10.54 2.66 -5.86
CA TRP A 192 9.97 3.64 -6.79
C TRP A 192 8.67 4.30 -6.27
N PRO A 193 8.78 5.32 -5.41
CA PRO A 193 7.61 5.98 -4.80
C PRO A 193 6.74 6.78 -5.79
N LYS A 194 7.26 7.10 -6.99
CA LYS A 194 6.59 7.88 -8.05
C LYS A 194 5.98 7.03 -9.18
N GLY A 195 6.03 5.71 -9.10
CA GLY A 195 5.52 4.80 -10.13
C GLY A 195 6.37 3.53 -10.21
N THR A 196 5.89 2.46 -10.84
CA THR A 196 6.62 1.19 -10.92
C THR A 196 7.56 1.16 -12.13
N GLU A 197 8.84 0.82 -11.92
CA GLU A 197 9.84 0.64 -12.99
C GLU A 197 10.22 -0.84 -13.16
N ASP A 198 9.23 -1.72 -13.21
CA ASP A 198 9.41 -3.18 -13.24
C ASP A 198 10.27 -3.66 -14.42
N LYS A 199 10.34 -2.87 -15.51
CA LYS A 199 11.22 -3.13 -16.65
C LYS A 199 12.72 -3.06 -16.31
N LYS A 200 13.09 -2.44 -15.19
CA LYS A 200 14.45 -2.40 -14.66
C LYS A 200 14.84 -3.68 -13.95
N VAL A 201 13.89 -4.49 -13.49
CA VAL A 201 14.19 -5.83 -12.96
C VAL A 201 14.48 -6.75 -14.14
N LYS A 202 15.74 -7.12 -14.34
CA LYS A 202 16.14 -8.00 -15.45
C LYS A 202 16.20 -9.46 -15.04
N TRP A 203 16.75 -9.74 -13.86
CA TRP A 203 16.99 -11.10 -13.40
C TRP A 203 16.24 -11.35 -12.08
N PHE A 204 15.60 -12.53 -12.03
CA PHE A 204 14.93 -13.06 -10.85
C PHE A 204 15.62 -14.37 -10.46
N VAL A 205 16.21 -14.39 -9.27
CA VAL A 205 16.92 -15.56 -8.72
C VAL A 205 16.11 -16.11 -7.56
N SER A 206 15.84 -17.40 -7.54
CA SER A 206 15.12 -18.05 -6.44
C SER A 206 15.45 -19.54 -6.39
N ASP A 207 15.03 -20.21 -5.33
CA ASP A 207 15.00 -21.66 -5.34
C ASP A 207 14.08 -22.12 -6.49
N GLY A 208 14.51 -23.11 -7.28
CA GLY A 208 13.80 -23.52 -8.49
C GLY A 208 12.46 -24.21 -8.21
N THR A 209 11.81 -23.94 -7.09
CA THR A 209 10.57 -24.58 -6.67
C THR A 209 9.43 -24.17 -7.58
N SER A 210 8.48 -25.10 -7.77
CA SER A 210 7.37 -24.90 -8.73
C SER A 210 6.48 -23.69 -8.43
N TYR A 211 6.48 -23.18 -7.20
CA TYR A 211 5.73 -21.97 -6.83
C TYR A 211 6.55 -20.70 -7.06
N MET A 212 7.88 -20.71 -6.94
CA MET A 212 8.74 -19.58 -7.30
C MET A 212 8.81 -19.36 -8.82
N ILE A 213 8.83 -20.45 -9.60
CA ILE A 213 8.67 -20.38 -11.07
C ILE A 213 7.32 -19.74 -11.43
N LYS A 214 6.25 -20.12 -10.71
CA LYS A 214 4.93 -19.47 -10.86
C LYS A 214 4.95 -18.00 -10.43
N THR A 215 5.75 -17.64 -9.44
CA THR A 215 5.92 -16.26 -9.00
C THR A 215 6.59 -15.43 -10.10
N ASP A 216 7.66 -15.93 -10.75
CA ASP A 216 8.30 -15.28 -11.89
C ASP A 216 7.35 -15.14 -13.09
N THR A 217 6.58 -16.20 -13.42
CA THR A 217 5.54 -16.08 -14.44
C THR A 217 4.49 -15.07 -14.01
N ASN A 218 4.02 -15.04 -12.76
CA ASN A 218 3.04 -14.05 -12.31
C ASN A 218 3.58 -12.60 -12.34
N LEU A 219 4.86 -12.39 -12.04
CA LEU A 219 5.53 -11.09 -12.17
C LEU A 219 5.60 -10.64 -13.64
N LYS A 220 5.77 -11.59 -14.57
CA LYS A 220 5.84 -11.32 -16.02
C LYS A 220 4.47 -11.31 -16.72
N CYS A 221 3.48 -12.08 -16.25
CA CYS A 221 2.28 -12.46 -17.01
C CYS A 221 1.08 -11.53 -16.84
N LEU A 222 0.96 -10.77 -15.75
CA LEU A 222 -0.27 -9.99 -15.46
C LEU A 222 0.04 -8.57 -14.99
N ASN A 223 1.12 -8.00 -15.51
CA ASN A 223 1.64 -6.73 -15.04
C ASN A 223 0.94 -5.53 -15.69
N TYR A 224 -0.39 -5.48 -15.53
CA TYR A 224 -1.21 -4.30 -15.77
C TYR A 224 -1.02 -3.30 -14.63
N LEU A 225 0.22 -2.85 -14.43
CA LEU A 225 0.63 -2.00 -13.31
C LEU A 225 -0.13 -0.68 -13.27
N ASP A 226 -0.37 -0.11 -14.44
CA ASP A 226 -1.10 1.14 -14.53
C ASP A 226 -2.58 0.94 -14.20
N VAL A 227 -3.18 -0.18 -14.64
CA VAL A 227 -4.54 -0.58 -14.23
C VAL A 227 -4.62 -0.80 -12.73
N ASN A 228 -3.63 -1.48 -12.14
CA ASN A 228 -3.52 -1.63 -10.68
C ASN A 228 -3.41 -0.28 -9.96
N GLY A 229 -2.61 0.64 -10.54
CA GLY A 229 -2.48 2.01 -10.09
C GLY A 229 -3.81 2.76 -10.08
N ILE A 230 -4.60 2.65 -11.14
CA ILE A 230 -5.95 3.24 -11.21
C ILE A 230 -6.86 2.64 -10.15
N ILE A 231 -7.00 1.32 -10.13
CA ILE A 231 -7.93 0.62 -9.22
C ILE A 231 -7.62 0.98 -7.76
N SER A 232 -6.35 0.98 -7.36
CA SER A 232 -5.96 1.30 -5.98
C SER A 232 -6.15 2.78 -5.64
N ASN A 233 -5.75 3.71 -6.51
CA ASN A 233 -5.76 5.13 -6.18
C ASN A 233 -7.16 5.74 -6.29
N VAL A 234 -7.92 5.42 -7.35
CA VAL A 234 -9.28 5.94 -7.53
C VAL A 234 -10.21 5.45 -6.41
N LYS A 235 -10.08 4.19 -5.98
CA LYS A 235 -10.78 3.70 -4.77
C LYS A 235 -10.47 4.57 -3.54
N THR A 236 -9.20 4.86 -3.31
CA THR A 236 -8.74 5.60 -2.12
C THR A 236 -9.27 7.03 -2.09
N ILE A 237 -9.61 7.62 -3.24
CA ILE A 237 -10.26 8.94 -3.30
C ILE A 237 -11.59 8.90 -2.55
N PHE A 238 -12.44 7.91 -2.80
CA PHE A 238 -13.80 7.87 -2.27
C PHE A 238 -13.90 7.16 -0.91
N LEU A 239 -12.85 6.44 -0.50
CA LEU A 239 -12.81 5.74 0.77
C LEU A 239 -12.84 6.72 1.96
N LYS A 240 -13.85 6.58 2.83
CA LYS A 240 -14.04 7.41 4.04
C LYS A 240 -14.11 8.92 3.77
N ALA A 241 -14.60 9.33 2.60
CA ALA A 241 -14.71 10.73 2.22
C ALA A 241 -16.12 11.08 1.71
N PRO A 242 -17.09 11.31 2.63
CA PRO A 242 -18.50 11.54 2.30
C PRO A 242 -18.68 12.66 1.26
N ILE A 243 -17.99 13.78 1.43
CA ILE A 243 -18.05 14.94 0.52
C ILE A 243 -17.68 14.54 -0.91
N ARG A 244 -16.64 13.71 -1.10
CA ARG A 244 -16.21 13.26 -2.43
C ARG A 244 -17.14 12.21 -3.00
N VAL A 245 -17.77 11.39 -2.15
CA VAL A 245 -18.81 10.44 -2.57
C VAL A 245 -20.06 11.19 -3.04
N ASP A 246 -20.47 12.24 -2.33
CA ASP A 246 -21.60 13.08 -2.72
C ASP A 246 -21.31 13.82 -4.03
N PHE A 247 -20.11 14.39 -4.16
CA PHE A 247 -19.65 14.97 -5.43
C PHE A 247 -19.68 13.97 -6.58
N TYR A 248 -19.19 12.74 -6.36
CA TYR A 248 -19.23 11.67 -7.35
C TYR A 248 -20.66 11.34 -7.77
N LYS A 249 -21.57 11.13 -6.80
CA LYS A 249 -22.98 10.81 -7.08
C LYS A 249 -23.72 11.94 -7.77
N ASN A 250 -23.43 13.20 -7.44
CA ASN A 250 -24.00 14.36 -8.12
C ASN A 250 -23.50 14.48 -9.57
N SER A 251 -22.23 14.11 -9.80
CA SER A 251 -21.63 14.14 -11.14
C SER A 251 -22.05 12.94 -12.01
N LEU A 252 -22.26 11.76 -11.39
CA LEU A 252 -22.56 10.49 -12.04
C LEU A 252 -23.68 9.74 -11.28
N PRO A 253 -24.94 10.19 -11.36
CA PRO A 253 -26.04 9.64 -10.55
C PRO A 253 -26.36 8.18 -10.87
N ASN A 254 -26.12 7.74 -12.10
CA ASN A 254 -26.43 6.39 -12.57
C ASN A 254 -25.21 5.46 -12.60
N THR A 255 -24.04 5.90 -12.14
CA THR A 255 -22.82 5.07 -12.13
C THR A 255 -22.52 4.63 -10.69
N PRO A 256 -22.37 3.31 -10.42
CA PRO A 256 -22.03 2.86 -9.08
C PRO A 256 -20.60 3.31 -8.72
N LEU A 257 -20.30 3.35 -7.42
CA LEU A 257 -18.95 3.67 -6.96
C LEU A 257 -17.95 2.63 -7.51
N PRO A 258 -16.69 3.06 -7.78
CA PRO A 258 -15.67 2.14 -8.26
C PRO A 258 -15.51 0.92 -7.32
N PRO A 259 -15.56 -0.30 -7.86
CA PRO A 259 -15.62 -1.52 -7.06
C PRO A 259 -14.30 -1.79 -6.35
N GLU A 260 -14.40 -2.42 -5.18
CA GLU A 260 -13.24 -2.87 -4.40
C GLU A 260 -12.94 -4.35 -4.74
N PRO A 261 -11.80 -4.65 -5.38
CA PRO A 261 -11.43 -6.03 -5.61
C PRO A 261 -11.07 -6.70 -4.28
N VAL A 262 -11.59 -7.91 -4.07
CA VAL A 262 -11.18 -8.78 -2.99
C VAL A 262 -9.78 -9.30 -3.33
N LEU A 263 -8.78 -8.91 -2.55
CA LEU A 263 -7.35 -9.16 -2.82
C LEU A 263 -6.99 -10.63 -3.09
N ILE A 264 -7.81 -11.57 -2.62
CA ILE A 264 -7.61 -13.01 -2.78
C ILE A 264 -8.40 -13.64 -3.94
N ARG A 265 -9.21 -12.88 -4.70
CA ARG A 265 -10.07 -13.38 -5.80
C ARG A 265 -9.85 -12.62 -7.10
N TRP A 266 -9.14 -13.23 -8.04
CA TRP A 266 -8.86 -12.65 -9.36
C TRP A 266 -10.10 -12.24 -10.16
N GLY A 267 -11.22 -12.97 -10.01
CA GLY A 267 -12.49 -12.60 -10.64
C GLY A 267 -12.94 -11.19 -10.27
N THR A 268 -12.80 -10.80 -8.99
CA THR A 268 -13.18 -9.45 -8.54
C THR A 268 -12.25 -8.36 -9.07
N TRP A 269 -10.98 -8.66 -9.33
CA TRP A 269 -10.05 -7.74 -9.97
C TRP A 269 -10.39 -7.54 -11.45
N ILE A 270 -10.70 -8.63 -12.17
CA ILE A 270 -11.13 -8.54 -13.57
C ILE A 270 -12.41 -7.70 -13.64
N GLN A 271 -13.41 -7.98 -12.79
CA GLN A 271 -14.64 -7.18 -12.73
C GLN A 271 -14.38 -5.68 -12.46
N ALA A 272 -13.42 -5.35 -11.59
CA ALA A 272 -13.01 -3.97 -11.40
C ALA A 272 -12.41 -3.37 -12.68
N ALA A 273 -11.52 -4.08 -13.36
CA ALA A 273 -10.96 -3.64 -14.64
C ALA A 273 -12.06 -3.46 -15.72
N LEU A 274 -13.07 -4.34 -15.77
CA LEU A 274 -14.22 -4.19 -16.66
C LEU A 274 -15.00 -2.90 -16.38
N PHE A 275 -15.29 -2.63 -15.10
CA PHE A 275 -15.93 -1.39 -14.68
C PHE A 275 -15.12 -0.15 -15.12
N TYR A 276 -13.81 -0.15 -14.91
CA TYR A 276 -12.96 0.97 -15.35
C TYR A 276 -12.92 1.11 -16.88
N ALA A 277 -12.98 0.01 -17.62
CA ALA A 277 -13.04 0.04 -19.08
C ALA A 277 -14.37 0.64 -19.57
N ASP A 278 -15.49 0.30 -18.94
CA ASP A 278 -16.84 0.79 -19.28
C ASP A 278 -17.03 2.26 -18.94
N HIS A 279 -16.46 2.70 -17.81
CA HIS A 279 -16.67 4.05 -17.29
C HIS A 279 -15.44 4.96 -17.42
N PHE A 280 -14.44 4.59 -18.23
CA PHE A 280 -13.13 5.25 -18.28
C PHE A 280 -13.23 6.77 -18.47
N HIS A 281 -14.02 7.21 -19.44
CA HIS A 281 -14.12 8.63 -19.80
C HIS A 281 -14.77 9.46 -18.68
N VAL A 282 -15.91 8.99 -18.17
CA VAL A 282 -16.66 9.69 -17.11
C VAL A 282 -15.90 9.69 -15.79
N LEU A 283 -15.26 8.59 -15.42
CA LEU A 283 -14.40 8.52 -14.24
C LEU A 283 -13.18 9.44 -14.37
N LYS A 284 -12.57 9.50 -15.56
CA LYS A 284 -11.47 10.41 -15.82
C LYS A 284 -11.90 11.86 -15.63
N GLN A 285 -13.06 12.27 -16.15
CA GLN A 285 -13.57 13.63 -15.95
C GLN A 285 -13.74 13.97 -14.46
N VAL A 286 -14.40 13.11 -13.70
CA VAL A 286 -14.63 13.32 -12.25
C VAL A 286 -13.33 13.37 -11.46
N VAL A 287 -12.36 12.51 -11.77
CA VAL A 287 -11.06 12.50 -11.06
C VAL A 287 -10.21 13.72 -11.45
N MET A 288 -10.31 14.20 -12.69
CA MET A 288 -9.60 15.41 -13.13
C MET A 288 -10.19 16.70 -12.56
N SER A 289 -11.47 16.71 -12.19
CA SER A 289 -12.10 17.88 -11.53
C SER A 289 -11.77 18.01 -10.04
N LEU A 290 -11.01 17.06 -9.46
CA LEU A 290 -10.59 17.11 -8.06
C LEU A 290 -9.22 17.78 -7.93
N GLU A 291 -9.03 18.53 -6.84
CA GLU A 291 -7.76 19.23 -6.56
C GLU A 291 -6.64 18.24 -6.20
N ALA A 292 -5.55 18.27 -6.96
CA ALA A 292 -4.42 17.35 -6.78
C ALA A 292 -3.69 17.53 -5.44
N THR A 293 -3.84 18.70 -4.81
CA THR A 293 -3.24 19.03 -3.50
C THR A 293 -3.99 18.44 -2.32
N ASP A 294 -5.26 18.06 -2.49
CA ASP A 294 -6.12 17.58 -1.40
C ASP A 294 -5.69 16.21 -0.86
N ALA A 295 -5.20 15.34 -1.75
CA ALA A 295 -4.72 14.02 -1.37
C ALA A 295 -3.74 13.45 -2.39
N GLN A 296 -2.71 12.75 -1.90
CA GLN A 296 -1.74 12.08 -2.76
C GLN A 296 -2.38 11.03 -3.69
N CYS A 297 -3.48 10.40 -3.26
CA CYS A 297 -4.22 9.44 -4.10
C CYS A 297 -4.90 10.11 -5.31
N ILE A 298 -5.36 11.37 -5.18
CA ILE A 298 -5.96 12.14 -6.30
C ILE A 298 -4.88 12.41 -7.34
N LYS A 299 -3.75 12.97 -6.93
CA LYS A 299 -2.61 13.24 -7.82
C LYS A 299 -2.17 11.98 -8.58
N LYS A 300 -1.98 10.86 -7.86
CA LYS A 300 -1.58 9.60 -8.48
C LYS A 300 -2.65 9.06 -9.44
N ALA A 301 -3.93 9.13 -9.06
CA ALA A 301 -5.02 8.68 -9.93
C ALA A 301 -5.07 9.50 -11.24
N GLN A 302 -4.87 10.82 -11.15
CA GLN A 302 -4.79 11.70 -12.33
C GLN A 302 -3.59 11.33 -13.23
N GLU A 303 -2.42 11.11 -12.64
CA GLU A 303 -1.23 10.66 -13.38
C GLU A 303 -1.52 9.35 -14.15
N PHE A 304 -2.12 8.35 -13.50
CA PHE A 304 -2.45 7.08 -14.15
C PHE A 304 -3.54 7.22 -15.23
N LEU A 305 -4.60 7.98 -14.98
CA LEU A 305 -5.70 8.20 -15.96
C LEU A 305 -5.26 9.00 -17.21
N ASN A 306 -4.13 9.70 -17.14
CA ASN A 306 -3.54 10.43 -18.26
C ASN A 306 -2.55 9.60 -19.10
N LYS A 307 -2.12 8.43 -18.63
CA LYS A 307 -1.26 7.54 -19.41
C LYS A 307 -2.04 6.96 -20.60
N ALA A 308 -1.51 7.16 -21.80
CA ALA A 308 -2.15 6.72 -23.04
C ALA A 308 -2.39 5.20 -23.11
N ASN A 309 -1.51 4.42 -22.48
CA ASN A 309 -1.55 2.95 -22.55
C ASN A 309 -2.70 2.33 -21.72
N VAL A 310 -3.15 3.00 -20.66
CA VAL A 310 -4.06 2.37 -19.68
C VAL A 310 -5.43 2.08 -20.26
N LYS A 311 -5.91 2.98 -21.13
CA LYS A 311 -7.16 2.76 -21.86
C LYS A 311 -7.06 1.52 -22.75
N ASN A 312 -5.92 1.33 -23.42
CA ASN A 312 -5.69 0.18 -24.29
C ASN A 312 -5.59 -1.11 -23.48
N GLU A 313 -4.92 -1.07 -22.33
CA GLU A 313 -4.82 -2.20 -21.41
C GLU A 313 -6.18 -2.62 -20.83
N LEU A 314 -6.98 -1.66 -20.35
CA LEU A 314 -8.33 -1.89 -19.87
C LEU A 314 -9.22 -2.50 -20.97
N LEU A 315 -9.11 -1.99 -22.20
CA LEU A 315 -9.86 -2.51 -23.33
C LEU A 315 -9.42 -3.93 -23.70
N TYR A 316 -8.12 -4.22 -23.69
CA TYR A 316 -7.61 -5.56 -23.93
C TYR A 316 -8.11 -6.55 -22.87
N ILE A 317 -8.05 -6.18 -21.57
CA ILE A 317 -8.59 -7.00 -20.49
C ILE A 317 -10.08 -7.26 -20.70
N LYS A 318 -10.84 -6.22 -21.02
CA LYS A 318 -12.28 -6.33 -21.28
C LYS A 318 -12.60 -7.26 -22.45
N THR A 319 -11.87 -7.14 -23.55
CA THR A 319 -12.12 -7.93 -24.75
C THR A 319 -11.75 -9.41 -24.56
N HIS A 320 -10.66 -9.71 -23.86
CA HIS A 320 -10.10 -11.07 -23.84
C HIS A 320 -10.28 -11.83 -22.52
N PHE A 321 -10.33 -11.13 -21.38
CA PHE A 321 -10.36 -11.77 -20.07
C PHE A 321 -11.71 -11.67 -19.35
N LYS A 322 -12.69 -10.94 -19.90
CA LYS A 322 -14.07 -10.93 -19.38
C LYS A 322 -14.64 -12.35 -19.20
N ILE A 323 -14.38 -13.23 -20.17
CA ILE A 323 -14.86 -14.62 -20.13
C ILE A 323 -14.41 -15.40 -18.89
N ILE A 324 -13.25 -15.06 -18.31
CA ILE A 324 -12.75 -15.70 -17.09
C ILE A 324 -13.62 -15.28 -15.90
N ALA A 325 -13.97 -14.00 -15.80
CA ALA A 325 -14.81 -13.51 -14.72
C ALA A 325 -16.22 -14.10 -14.82
N ASP A 326 -16.80 -14.12 -16.02
CA ASP A 326 -18.11 -14.71 -16.28
C ASP A 326 -18.12 -16.23 -15.97
N ALA A 327 -17.03 -16.93 -16.27
CA ALA A 327 -16.90 -18.36 -15.98
C ALA A 327 -16.76 -18.65 -14.48
N ILE A 328 -15.99 -17.86 -13.74
CA ILE A 328 -15.86 -17.99 -12.29
C ILE A 328 -17.22 -17.82 -11.63
N GLU A 329 -17.97 -16.78 -12.01
CA GLU A 329 -19.29 -16.50 -11.46
C GLU A 329 -20.27 -17.65 -11.73
N GLN A 330 -20.29 -18.19 -12.97
CA GLN A 330 -21.13 -19.32 -13.32
C GLN A 330 -20.77 -20.60 -12.53
N LEU A 331 -19.48 -20.91 -12.40
CA LEU A 331 -19.01 -22.10 -11.69
C LEU A 331 -19.20 -22.00 -10.16
N GLU A 332 -19.37 -20.80 -9.61
CA GLU A 332 -19.70 -20.58 -8.20
C GLU A 332 -21.21 -20.76 -7.90
N THR A 333 -22.06 -20.94 -8.92
CA THR A 333 -23.51 -21.17 -8.73
C THR A 333 -23.85 -22.59 -8.27
N ILE A 334 -24.87 -22.71 -7.42
CA ILE A 334 -25.38 -24.01 -6.95
C ILE A 334 -26.36 -24.58 -7.98
N GLY A 335 -26.26 -25.88 -8.25
CA GLY A 335 -27.19 -26.59 -9.13
C GLY A 335 -26.76 -26.67 -10.60
N LEU A 336 -25.56 -26.21 -10.93
CA LEU A 336 -24.96 -26.35 -12.26
C LEU A 336 -24.69 -27.84 -12.58
N LYS A 337 -25.15 -28.31 -13.75
CA LYS A 337 -24.90 -29.70 -14.19
C LYS A 337 -23.43 -29.90 -14.58
N LEU A 338 -22.95 -31.14 -14.47
CA LEU A 338 -21.56 -31.47 -14.82
C LEU A 338 -21.20 -31.07 -16.25
N ASN A 339 -22.06 -31.41 -17.22
CA ASN A 339 -21.82 -31.07 -18.63
C ASN A 339 -21.72 -29.57 -18.87
N GLN A 340 -22.58 -28.78 -18.23
CA GLN A 340 -22.54 -27.33 -18.31
C GLN A 340 -21.25 -26.77 -17.69
N SER A 341 -20.80 -27.33 -16.56
CA SER A 341 -19.54 -26.92 -15.93
C SER A 341 -18.31 -27.21 -16.78
N VAL A 342 -18.28 -28.37 -17.46
CA VAL A 342 -17.19 -28.73 -18.38
C VAL A 342 -17.20 -27.82 -19.60
N GLU A 343 -18.37 -27.56 -20.21
CA GLU A 343 -18.51 -26.63 -21.33
C GLU A 343 -18.01 -25.22 -21.00
N ILE A 344 -18.24 -24.72 -19.78
CA ILE A 344 -17.75 -23.40 -19.34
C ILE A 344 -16.22 -23.38 -19.36
N VAL A 345 -15.56 -24.41 -18.82
CA VAL A 345 -14.09 -24.49 -18.80
C VAL A 345 -13.53 -24.62 -20.23
N GLU A 346 -14.17 -25.39 -21.10
CA GLU A 346 -13.79 -25.52 -22.52
C GLU A 346 -13.94 -24.21 -23.30
N LYS A 347 -14.99 -23.43 -23.02
CA LYS A 347 -15.17 -22.09 -23.60
C LYS A 347 -14.05 -21.15 -23.18
N VAL A 348 -13.65 -21.14 -21.90
CA VAL A 348 -12.51 -20.35 -21.41
C VAL A 348 -11.22 -20.80 -22.10
N TYR A 349 -10.96 -22.10 -22.17
CA TYR A 349 -9.79 -22.67 -22.82
C TYR A 349 -9.68 -22.22 -24.29
N THR A 350 -10.78 -22.35 -25.04
CA THR A 350 -10.85 -21.99 -26.46
C THR A 350 -10.65 -20.48 -26.67
N SER A 351 -11.25 -19.65 -25.82
CA SER A 351 -11.08 -18.20 -25.87
C SER A 351 -9.63 -17.78 -25.61
N LEU A 352 -8.98 -18.36 -24.60
CA LEU A 352 -7.59 -18.05 -24.26
C LEU A 352 -6.61 -18.54 -25.32
N LYS A 353 -6.85 -19.72 -25.91
CA LYS A 353 -6.07 -20.24 -27.04
C LYS A 353 -6.02 -19.26 -28.21
N ASN A 354 -7.13 -18.57 -28.46
CA ASN A 354 -7.28 -17.62 -29.57
C ASN A 354 -6.95 -16.17 -29.17
N THR A 355 -6.52 -15.92 -27.94
CA THR A 355 -6.22 -14.56 -27.47
C THR A 355 -4.87 -14.09 -28.03
N PRO A 356 -4.83 -12.99 -28.82
CA PRO A 356 -3.62 -12.55 -29.50
C PRO A 356 -2.65 -11.82 -28.55
N GLY A 357 -1.36 -11.86 -28.88
CA GLY A 357 -0.31 -11.11 -28.20
C GLY A 357 0.29 -11.84 -26.99
N LYS A 358 1.42 -11.31 -26.50
CA LYS A 358 2.25 -11.97 -25.47
C LYS A 358 1.49 -12.29 -24.19
N VAL A 359 0.61 -11.39 -23.75
CA VAL A 359 -0.20 -11.58 -22.53
C VAL A 359 -1.22 -12.71 -22.70
N GLY A 360 -1.86 -12.79 -23.86
CA GLY A 360 -2.76 -13.89 -24.24
C GLY A 360 -2.05 -15.24 -24.29
N GLU A 361 -0.90 -15.29 -24.97
CA GLU A 361 -0.08 -16.49 -25.06
C GLU A 361 0.34 -16.99 -23.67
N MET A 362 0.79 -16.09 -22.80
CA MET A 362 1.12 -16.39 -21.42
C MET A 362 -0.08 -16.90 -20.61
N ALA A 363 -1.25 -16.26 -20.74
CA ALA A 363 -2.47 -16.69 -20.08
C ALA A 363 -2.88 -18.12 -20.53
N PHE A 364 -2.74 -18.41 -21.82
CA PHE A 364 -3.00 -19.74 -22.38
C PHE A 364 -2.01 -20.79 -21.85
N GLN A 365 -0.71 -20.49 -21.82
CA GLN A 365 0.30 -21.39 -21.24
C GLN A 365 0.02 -21.70 -19.76
N ASN A 366 -0.43 -20.70 -18.99
CA ASN A 366 -0.81 -20.92 -17.60
C ASN A 366 -2.01 -21.87 -17.45
N VAL A 367 -3.04 -21.72 -18.29
CA VAL A 367 -4.18 -22.65 -18.29
C VAL A 367 -3.75 -24.05 -18.69
N LEU A 368 -2.94 -24.20 -19.75
CA LEU A 368 -2.38 -25.49 -20.17
C LEU A 368 -1.64 -26.18 -19.03
N TYR A 369 -0.76 -25.44 -18.35
CA TYR A 369 -0.03 -25.96 -17.20
C TYR A 369 -0.96 -26.37 -16.05
N LEU A 370 -1.99 -25.57 -15.75
CA LEU A 370 -2.96 -25.87 -14.69
C LEU A 370 -3.74 -27.15 -15.01
N LEU A 371 -4.24 -27.30 -16.24
CA LEU A 371 -4.97 -28.51 -16.65
C LEU A 371 -4.07 -29.75 -16.54
N LYS A 372 -2.83 -29.69 -17.05
CA LYS A 372 -1.85 -30.79 -16.95
C LYS A 372 -1.52 -31.19 -15.51
N LYS A 373 -1.53 -30.23 -14.57
CA LYS A 373 -1.27 -30.48 -13.14
C LYS A 373 -2.46 -31.09 -12.39
N ASN A 374 -3.65 -31.08 -12.98
CA ASN A 374 -4.89 -31.52 -12.34
C ASN A 374 -5.48 -32.72 -13.10
N PRO A 375 -4.93 -33.95 -12.93
CA PRO A 375 -5.43 -35.14 -13.63
C PRO A 375 -6.90 -35.47 -13.29
N GLY A 376 -7.42 -34.96 -12.17
CA GLY A 376 -8.84 -35.08 -11.84
C GLY A 376 -9.77 -34.38 -12.84
N TYR A 377 -9.28 -33.36 -13.56
CA TYR A 377 -10.06 -32.73 -14.63
C TYR A 377 -10.27 -33.69 -15.82
N ASP A 378 -9.24 -34.43 -16.23
CA ASP A 378 -9.34 -35.42 -17.32
C ASP A 378 -10.35 -36.54 -16.96
N PHE A 379 -10.35 -36.97 -15.69
CA PHE A 379 -11.35 -37.91 -15.19
C PHE A 379 -12.77 -37.31 -15.26
N ILE A 380 -12.96 -36.07 -14.83
CA ILE A 380 -14.24 -35.36 -14.91
C ILE A 380 -14.73 -35.26 -16.37
N CYS A 381 -13.84 -34.93 -17.31
CA CYS A 381 -14.16 -34.89 -18.74
C CYS A 381 -14.56 -36.27 -19.26
N SER A 382 -13.89 -37.33 -18.82
CA SER A 382 -14.23 -38.71 -19.20
C SER A 382 -15.63 -39.11 -18.70
N VAL A 383 -15.95 -38.78 -17.44
CA VAL A 383 -17.31 -39.00 -16.88
C VAL A 383 -18.34 -38.18 -17.64
N ASN A 384 -18.03 -36.94 -17.99
CA ASN A 384 -18.91 -36.09 -18.78
C ASN A 384 -19.22 -36.69 -20.17
N ASN A 385 -18.21 -37.25 -20.85
CA ASN A 385 -18.40 -37.90 -22.14
C ASN A 385 -19.37 -39.08 -22.07
N VAL A 386 -19.30 -39.89 -21.01
CA VAL A 386 -20.25 -40.99 -20.77
C VAL A 386 -21.67 -40.45 -20.54
N ILE A 387 -21.82 -39.42 -19.70
CA ILE A 387 -23.12 -38.80 -19.39
C ILE A 387 -23.77 -38.19 -20.63
N CYS A 388 -22.98 -37.62 -21.53
CA CYS A 388 -23.45 -37.05 -22.80
C CYS A 388 -23.72 -38.09 -23.90
N GLY A 389 -23.50 -39.39 -23.64
CA GLY A 389 -23.65 -40.45 -24.64
C GLY A 389 -22.55 -40.47 -25.71
N ASN A 390 -21.43 -39.79 -25.47
CA ASN A 390 -20.26 -39.73 -26.35
C ASN A 390 -19.17 -40.74 -25.95
N GLY A 391 -19.40 -41.54 -24.90
CA GLY A 391 -18.51 -42.61 -24.48
C GLY A 391 -18.64 -43.84 -25.38
N THR A 392 -17.50 -44.39 -25.80
CA THR A 392 -17.42 -45.74 -26.39
C THR A 392 -17.53 -46.81 -25.33
#